data_AF-A0A658NIX4-F1
#
_entry.id   AF-A0A658NIX4-F1
#
_cell.length_a   1.000
_cell.length_b   1.000
_cell.length_c   1.000
_cell.angle_alpha   90.00
_cell.angle_beta   90.00
_cell.angle_gamma   90.00
#
_symmetry.space_group_name_H-M   'P 1'
#
loop_
_entity.id
_entity.type
_entity.pdbx_description
1 polymer ?
#
loop_
_entity_poly.entity_id
_entity_poly.type
_entity_poly.pdbx_seq_one_letter_code
_entity_poly.pdbx_strand_id
1 'polypeptide(L)' 'MAWAFDQIPLPGLAQALDAAGIAVAALDDSDVTVGISGADAALAATGSLVLSSGSGRYRATTLLPTIHIAVIRESQIAA' A
#
# COMPACT_ATOMS: atom_id res chain seq x y z
N MET A 1 -8.18 2.40 2.37
CA MET A 1 -8.08 1.30 1.38
C MET A 1 -6.74 0.62 1.54
N ALA A 2 -6.62 -0.64 1.13
CA ALA A 2 -5.35 -1.36 1.08
C ALA A 2 -5.27 -2.24 -0.18
N TRP A 3 -4.05 -2.54 -0.62
CA TRP A 3 -3.81 -3.70 -1.49
C TRP A 3 -4.14 -5.00 -0.74
N ALA A 4 -4.21 -6.11 -1.47
CA ALA A 4 -4.30 -7.42 -0.83
C ALA A 4 -3.11 -7.61 0.12
N PHE A 5 -3.36 -8.08 1.34
CA PHE A 5 -2.37 -8.07 2.41
C PHE A 5 -1.15 -8.98 2.13
N ASP A 6 -1.30 -9.99 1.28
CA ASP A 6 -0.21 -10.83 0.78
C ASP A 6 0.72 -10.09 -0.20
N GLN A 7 0.27 -8.98 -0.77
CA GLN A 7 1.04 -8.10 -1.65
C GLN A 7 1.75 -6.96 -0.89
N ILE A 8 1.53 -6.84 0.43
CA ILE A 8 2.18 -5.84 1.28
C ILE A 8 3.24 -6.55 2.12
N PRO A 9 4.51 -6.13 2.11
CA PRO A 9 5.60 -6.83 2.79
C PRO A 9 5.61 -6.64 4.32
N LEU A 10 4.45 -6.67 4.95
CA LEU A 10 4.26 -6.52 6.40
C LEU A 10 3.27 -7.58 6.94
N PRO A 11 3.76 -8.79 7.22
CA PRO A 11 2.94 -9.83 7.83
C PRO A 11 2.34 -9.35 9.16
N GLY A 12 1.08 -9.75 9.42
CA GLY A 12 0.37 -9.31 10.63
C GLY A 12 -0.36 -7.98 10.50
N LEU A 13 -0.21 -7.25 9.39
CA LEU A 13 -0.84 -5.94 9.21
C LEU A 13 -2.37 -6.01 9.31
N ALA A 14 -3.02 -7.00 8.69
CA ALA A 14 -4.48 -7.15 8.76
C ALA A 14 -4.97 -7.30 10.20
N GLN A 15 -4.28 -8.13 11.00
CA GLN A 15 -4.59 -8.38 12.41
C GLN A 15 -4.32 -7.14 13.26
N ALA A 16 -3.25 -6.40 12.97
CA ALA A 16 -2.91 -5.17 13.68
C ALA A 16 -3.95 -4.06 13.42
N LEU A 17 -4.44 -3.93 12.19
CA LEU A 17 -5.52 -3.00 11.86
C LEU A 17 -6.81 -3.37 12.59
N ASP A 18 -7.19 -4.65 12.59
CA ASP A 18 -8.36 -5.15 13.31
C ASP A 18 -8.26 -4.90 14.83
N ALA A 19 -7.12 -5.24 15.44
CA ALA A 19 -6.87 -4.98 16.87
C ALA A 19 -6.88 -3.48 17.23
N ALA A 20 -6.56 -2.61 16.27
CA ALA A 20 -6.64 -1.16 16.43
C ALA A 20 -8.03 -0.58 16.11
N GLY A 21 -9.00 -1.41 15.70
CA GLY A 21 -10.34 -0.96 15.30
C GLY A 21 -10.36 -0.19 13.97
N ILE A 22 -9.39 -0.44 13.08
CA ILE A 22 -9.27 0.23 11.78
C ILE A 22 -9.86 -0.67 10.68
N ALA A 23 -10.93 -0.20 10.05
CA ALA A 23 -11.57 -0.90 8.94
C ALA A 23 -10.87 -0.63 7.60
N VAL A 24 -10.90 -1.63 6.71
CA VAL A 24 -10.44 -1.49 5.31
C VAL A 24 -11.63 -1.12 4.43
N ALA A 25 -11.61 0.10 3.88
CA ALA A 25 -12.63 0.57 2.95
C ALA A 25 -12.64 -0.22 1.62
N ALA A 26 -13.80 -0.24 0.97
CA ALA A 26 -14.00 -0.77 -0.38
C ALA A 26 -13.20 0.02 -1.44
N LEU A 27 -13.03 -0.56 -2.63
CA LEU A 27 -12.18 0.04 -3.67
C LEU A 27 -12.78 1.28 -4.35
N ASP A 28 -14.09 1.44 -4.27
CA ASP A 28 -14.90 2.51 -4.85
C ASP A 28 -15.33 3.56 -3.82
N ASP A 29 -14.88 3.44 -2.57
CA ASP A 29 -15.09 4.43 -1.52
C ASP A 29 -14.22 5.66 -1.79
N SER A 30 -14.85 6.78 -2.17
CA SER A 30 -14.17 8.05 -2.45
C SER A 30 -13.83 8.86 -1.20
N ASP A 31 -14.41 8.52 -0.05
CA ASP A 31 -14.23 9.29 1.19
C ASP A 31 -13.00 8.83 1.98
N VAL A 32 -12.43 7.69 1.61
CA VAL A 32 -11.26 7.14 2.27
C VAL A 32 -9.99 7.97 2.00
N THR A 33 -9.36 8.43 3.07
CA THR A 33 -8.22 9.35 2.99
C THR A 33 -6.86 8.67 3.04
N VAL A 34 -6.79 7.39 3.44
CA VAL A 34 -5.54 6.63 3.58
C VAL A 34 -5.53 5.40 2.66
N GLY A 35 -4.47 5.29 1.87
CA GLY A 35 -4.15 4.15 1.02
C GLY A 35 -2.86 3.47 1.45
N ILE A 36 -2.91 2.15 1.67
CA ILE A 36 -1.72 1.36 2.03
C ILE A 36 -1.38 0.40 0.89
N SER A 37 -0.12 0.42 0.44
CA SER A 37 0.37 -0.46 -0.61
C SER A 37 1.74 -1.05 -0.30
N GLY A 38 2.15 -2.03 -1.10
CA GLY A 38 3.57 -2.33 -1.29
C GLY A 38 4.18 -1.43 -2.38
N ALA A 39 5.38 -1.80 -2.81
CA ALA A 39 5.98 -1.37 -4.07
C ALA A 39 6.80 -2.53 -4.65
N ASP A 40 7.11 -2.51 -5.94
CA ASP A 40 8.01 -3.48 -6.57
C ASP A 40 9.48 -3.10 -6.30
N ALA A 41 9.80 -1.82 -6.39
CA ALA A 41 11.12 -1.26 -6.11
C ALA A 41 11.02 0.19 -5.57
N ALA A 42 12.08 0.65 -4.91
CA ALA A 42 12.27 2.03 -4.49
C ALA A 42 13.61 2.54 -5.02
N LEU A 43 13.60 3.69 -5.70
CA LEU A 43 14.79 4.29 -6.29
C LEU A 43 15.34 5.34 -5.32
N ALA A 44 16.48 5.04 -4.69
CA ALA A 44 17.08 5.91 -3.68
C ALA A 44 17.48 7.28 -4.27
N ALA A 45 18.04 7.28 -5.48
CA ALA A 45 18.51 8.49 -6.16
C ALA A 45 17.42 9.55 -6.38
N THR A 46 16.16 9.15 -6.56
CA THR A 46 15.04 10.06 -6.87
C THR A 46 13.92 10.04 -5.84
N GLY A 47 14.03 9.22 -4.80
CA GLY A 47 12.95 8.98 -3.84
C GLY A 47 11.67 8.43 -4.49
N SER A 48 11.80 7.73 -5.63
CA SER A 48 10.65 7.25 -6.39
C SER A 48 10.27 5.81 -6.03
N LEU A 49 8.98 5.47 -6.17
CA LEU A 49 8.47 4.11 -5.99
C LEU A 49 7.98 3.55 -7.32
N VAL A 50 8.26 2.27 -7.58
CA VAL A 50 7.78 1.54 -8.74
C VAL A 50 6.65 0.63 -8.32
N LEU A 51 5.48 0.75 -8.96
CA LEU A 51 4.29 -0.02 -8.60
C LEU A 51 3.62 -0.58 -9.87
N SER A 52 3.54 -1.89 -9.96
CA SER A 52 2.77 -2.62 -10.96
C SER A 52 1.35 -2.82 -10.47
N SER A 53 0.38 -2.57 -11.36
CA SER A 53 -1.04 -2.77 -11.06
C SER A 53 -1.52 -4.13 -11.51
N GLY A 54 -2.48 -4.70 -10.80
CA GLY A 54 -3.05 -5.99 -11.12
C GLY A 54 -4.04 -6.45 -10.06
N SER A 55 -4.42 -7.73 -10.11
CA SER A 55 -5.24 -8.35 -9.08
C SER A 55 -4.60 -8.17 -7.70
N GLY A 56 -5.35 -7.65 -6.73
CA GLY A 56 -4.83 -7.32 -5.40
C GLY A 56 -3.91 -6.09 -5.33
N ARG A 57 -3.59 -5.44 -6.46
CA ARG A 57 -2.72 -4.25 -6.56
C ARG A 57 -3.41 -3.13 -7.33
N TYR A 58 -4.61 -2.75 -6.89
CA TYR A 58 -5.44 -1.77 -7.59
C TYR A 58 -4.84 -0.36 -7.49
N ARG A 59 -4.87 0.40 -8.61
CA ARG A 59 -4.37 1.79 -8.66
C ARG A 59 -5.17 2.74 -7.77
N ALA A 60 -6.45 2.45 -7.58
CA ALA A 60 -7.33 3.25 -6.74
C ALA A 60 -6.72 3.46 -5.35
N THR A 61 -6.12 2.41 -4.77
CA THR A 61 -5.46 2.47 -3.44
C THR A 61 -4.30 3.47 -3.36
N THR A 62 -3.60 3.73 -4.47
CA THR A 62 -2.40 4.57 -4.49
C THR A 62 -2.65 5.94 -5.12
N LEU A 63 -3.81 6.14 -5.75
CA LEU A 63 -4.13 7.37 -6.51
C LEU A 63 -5.35 8.13 -5.98
N LEU A 64 -6.31 7.46 -5.31
CA LEU A 64 -7.50 8.13 -4.75
C LEU A 64 -7.25 8.71 -3.36
N PRO A 65 -6.71 7.95 -2.38
CA PRO A 65 -6.52 8.46 -1.04
C PRO A 65 -5.45 9.57 -1.01
N THR A 66 -5.74 10.65 -0.29
CA THR A 66 -4.82 11.79 -0.12
C THR A 66 -3.50 11.41 0.56
N ILE A 67 -3.54 10.42 1.46
CA ILE A 67 -2.39 9.92 2.19
C ILE A 67 -2.03 8.53 1.65
N HIS A 68 -0.82 8.41 1.11
CA HIS A 68 -0.28 7.13 0.62
C HIS A 68 0.83 6.64 1.55
N ILE A 69 0.64 5.45 2.12
CA ILE A 69 1.64 4.74 2.93
C ILE A 69 2.12 3.54 2.10
N ALA A 70 3.35 3.60 1.62
CA ALA A 70 4.00 2.46 0.97
C ALA A 70 4.88 1.71 1.97
N VAL A 71 4.68 0.39 2.07
CA VAL A 71 5.54 -0.48 2.86
C VAL A 71 6.48 -1.23 1.93
N ILE A 72 7.78 -1.11 2.17
CA ILE A 72 8.83 -1.76 1.39
C ILE A 72 9.81 -2.47 2.32
N ARG A 73 10.53 -3.47 1.79
CA ARG A 73 11.70 -4.04 2.45
C ARG A 73 12.95 -3.27 2.01
N GLU A 74 13.97 -3.28 2.85
CA GLU A 74 15.30 -2.74 2.51
C GLU A 74 15.82 -3.33 1.18
N SER A 75 15.63 -4.62 0.95
CA SER A 75 16.07 -5.32 -0.27
C SER A 75 15.41 -4.82 -1.56
N GLN A 76 14.40 -3.96 -1.48
CA GLN A 76 13.71 -3.37 -2.62
C GLN A 76 14.26 -1.98 -2.98
N ILE A 77 15.18 -1.44 -2.17
CA ILE A 77 15.83 -0.16 -2.41
C ILE A 77 16.99 -0.37 -3.39
N ALA A 78 16.87 0.22 -4.57
CA ALA A 78 17.94 0.28 -5.56
C ALA A 78 18.72 1.60 -5.41
N ALA A 79 20.06 1.49 -5.50
CA ALA A 79 20.98 2.63 -5.45
C ALA A 79 20.89 3.50 -6.71
#